data_AF-A0A2E1J470-F1
#
_entry.id   AF-A0A2E1J470-F1
#
_cell.length_a   1.000
_cell.length_b   1.000
_cell.length_c   1.000
_cell.angle_alpha   90.00
_cell.angle_beta   90.00
_cell.angle_gamma   90.00
#
_symmetry.space_group_name_H-M   'P 1'
#
loop_
_entity.id
_entity.type
_entity.pdbx_description
1 polymer ?
#
loop_
_entity_poly.entity_id
_entity_poly.type
_entity_poly.pdbx_seq_one_letter_code
_entity_poly.pdbx_strand_id
1 'polypeptide(L)' 'LYITAGYWFTSSTSFANPAVTLGRSFTNSFSGIRLSDMPFFVIAQFLGAALAYYLVRELLSKKHSQ' A
#
# COMPACT_ATOMS: atom_id res chain seq x y z
N LEU A 1 9.34 2.87 14.31
CA LEU A 1 8.51 1.66 14.54
C LEU A 1 7.16 1.75 13.80
N TYR A 2 7.13 2.15 12.52
CA TYR A 2 5.86 2.25 11.77
C TYR A 2 5.58 0.99 10.96
N ILE A 3 6.60 0.47 10.27
CA ILE A 3 6.50 -0.76 9.48
C ILE A 3 6.19 -1.98 10.37
N THR A 4 6.88 -2.14 11.50
CA THR A 4 6.58 -3.18 12.49
C THR A 4 5.14 -3.10 13.00
N ALA A 5 4.62 -1.88 13.23
CA ALA A 5 3.25 -1.70 13.69
C ALA A 5 2.24 -2.12 12.61
N GLY A 6 2.47 -1.77 11.33
CA GLY A 6 1.61 -2.24 10.25
C GLY A 6 1.72 -3.75 9.98
N TYR A 7 2.81 -4.41 10.39
CA TYR A 7 2.92 -5.88 10.37
C TYR A 7 2.14 -6.57 11.50
N TRP A 8 2.03 -5.96 12.68
CA TRP A 8 1.40 -6.59 13.87
C TRP A 8 -0.01 -6.10 14.19
N PHE A 9 -0.35 -4.85 13.86
CA PHE A 9 -1.60 -4.21 14.27
C PHE A 9 -2.56 -3.92 13.11
N THR A 10 -2.12 -4.10 11.86
CA THR A 10 -3.00 -3.99 10.69
C THR A 10 -2.97 -5.27 9.88
N SER A 11 -4.14 -5.73 9.43
CA SER A 11 -4.28 -6.97 8.65
C SER A 11 -3.56 -6.95 7.31
N SER A 12 -3.07 -5.79 6.85
CA SER A 12 -2.44 -5.60 5.55
C SER A 12 -0.94 -5.93 5.51
N THR A 13 -0.31 -6.25 6.65
CA THR A 13 1.13 -6.57 6.76
C THR A 13 2.05 -5.50 6.14
N SER A 14 1.64 -4.22 6.15
CA SER A 14 2.36 -3.09 5.54
C SER A 14 2.60 -3.21 4.01
N PHE A 15 1.71 -3.86 3.25
CA PHE A 15 1.86 -3.92 1.79
C PHE A 15 1.51 -2.60 1.08
N ALA A 16 2.52 -1.98 0.47
CA ALA A 16 2.39 -0.77 -0.35
C ALA A 16 3.10 -0.90 -1.71
N ASN A 17 3.33 -2.13 -2.18
CA ASN A 17 4.04 -2.43 -3.42
C ASN A 17 3.41 -3.66 -4.11
N PRO A 18 2.84 -3.51 -5.33
CA PRO A 18 2.17 -4.60 -6.03
C PRO A 18 3.05 -5.81 -6.31
N ALA A 19 4.35 -5.60 -6.61
CA ALA A 19 5.29 -6.69 -6.87
C ALA A 19 5.57 -7.51 -5.60
N VAL A 20 5.66 -6.85 -4.45
CA VAL A 20 5.79 -7.54 -3.15
C VAL A 20 4.51 -8.31 -2.86
N THR A 21 3.34 -7.69 -3.02
CA THR A 21 2.04 -8.37 -2.82
C THR A 21 1.91 -9.63 -3.68
N LEU A 22 2.32 -9.58 -4.95
CA LEU A 22 2.36 -10.75 -5.82
C LEU A 22 3.30 -11.83 -5.28
N GLY A 23 4.55 -11.48 -4.97
CA GLY A 23 5.52 -12.45 -4.44
C GLY A 23 5.05 -13.11 -3.13
N ARG A 24 4.43 -12.35 -2.24
CA ARG A 24 3.90 -12.87 -0.95
C ARG A 24 2.69 -13.77 -1.13
N SER A 25 1.92 -13.61 -2.21
CA SER A 25 0.78 -14.46 -2.52
C SER A 25 1.14 -15.90 -2.90
N PHE A 26 2.40 -16.15 -3.25
CA PHE A 26 2.93 -17.48 -3.56
C PHE A 26 3.66 -18.15 -2.39
N THR A 27 3.71 -17.51 -1.22
CA THR A 27 4.45 -18.03 -0.06
C THR A 27 3.53 -18.29 1.12
N ASN A 28 3.69 -19.42 1.78
CA ASN A 28 2.96 -19.74 3.01
C ASN A 28 3.81 -19.38 4.25
N SER A 29 4.01 -18.09 4.49
CA SER A 29 4.82 -17.59 5.61
C SER A 29 4.05 -16.54 6.42
N PHE A 30 4.63 -16.04 7.50
CA PHE A 30 3.95 -15.15 8.45
C PHE A 30 3.25 -13.94 7.80
N SER A 31 3.81 -13.37 6.73
CA SER A 31 3.16 -12.33 5.93
C SER A 31 2.81 -12.80 4.52
N GLY A 32 2.44 -14.06 4.36
CA GLY A 32 1.82 -14.58 3.14
C GLY A 32 0.35 -14.19 3.09
N ILE A 33 -0.19 -14.02 1.88
CA ILE A 33 -1.62 -13.74 1.65
C ILE A 33 -2.20 -14.75 0.66
N ARG A 34 -3.51 -14.95 0.68
CA ARG A 34 -4.15 -15.83 -0.31
C ARG A 34 -4.09 -15.17 -1.69
N LEU A 35 -3.87 -15.98 -2.72
CA LEU A 35 -3.85 -15.49 -4.10
C LEU A 35 -5.17 -14.82 -4.51
N SER A 36 -6.30 -15.26 -3.94
CA SER A 36 -7.62 -14.62 -4.13
C SER A 36 -7.70 -13.19 -3.60
N ASP A 37 -6.91 -12.86 -2.59
CA ASP A 37 -6.98 -11.59 -1.88
C ASP A 37 -6.01 -10.57 -2.50
N MET A 38 -4.98 -11.06 -3.21
CA MET A 38 -3.96 -10.26 -3.89
C MET A 38 -4.53 -9.14 -4.78
N PRO A 39 -5.56 -9.36 -5.64
CA PRO A 39 -6.10 -8.29 -6.47
C PRO A 39 -6.66 -7.12 -5.66
N PHE A 40 -7.31 -7.39 -4.52
CA PHE A 40 -7.88 -6.35 -3.66
C PHE A 40 -6.80 -5.48 -3.02
N PHE A 41 -5.67 -6.08 -2.60
CA PHE A 41 -4.51 -5.35 -2.11
C PHE A 41 -3.90 -4.44 -3.18
N VAL A 42 -3.74 -4.95 -4.40
CA VAL A 42 -3.18 -4.16 -5.52
C VAL A 42 -4.07 -2.98 -5.87
N ILE A 43 -5.40 -3.18 -5.92
CA ILE A 43 -6.37 -2.09 -6.14
C ILE A 43 -6.25 -1.03 -5.05
N ALA A 44 -6.22 -1.44 -3.77
CA ALA A 44 -6.08 -0.51 -2.66
C ALA A 44 -4.78 0.31 -2.72
N GLN A 45 -3.66 -0.31 -3.14
CA GLN A 45 -2.38 0.37 -3.31
C GLN A 45 -2.44 1.44 -4.39
N PHE A 46 -3.06 1.15 -5.54
CA PHE A 46 -3.23 2.14 -6.61
C PHE A 46 -4.17 3.28 -6.20
N LEU A 47 -5.25 2.99 -5.47
CA LEU A 47 -6.14 4.03 -4.93
C LEU A 47 -5.39 4.94 -3.94
N GLY A 48 -4.59 4.36 -3.05
CA GLY A 48 -3.74 5.11 -2.13
C GLY A 48 -2.73 5.99 -2.86
N ALA A 49 -2.07 5.45 -3.89
CA ALA A 49 -1.12 6.20 -4.71
C ALA A 49 -1.78 7.35 -5.47
N ALA A 50 -2.96 7.12 -6.06
CA ALA A 50 -3.71 8.16 -6.77
C ALA A 50 -4.16 9.29 -5.84
N LEU A 51 -4.68 8.94 -4.66
CA LEU A 51 -5.08 9.92 -3.65
C LEU A 51 -3.88 10.74 -3.14
N ALA A 52 -2.77 10.07 -2.84
CA ALA A 52 -1.54 10.74 -2.42
C ALA A 52 -1.00 11.69 -3.50
N TYR A 53 -0.97 11.24 -4.75
CA TYR A 53 -0.56 12.07 -5.89
C TYR A 53 -1.43 13.32 -6.02
N TYR A 54 -2.76 13.16 -5.99
CA TYR A 54 -3.69 14.27 -6.06
C TYR A 54 -3.48 15.28 -4.92
N LEU A 55 -3.42 14.80 -3.68
CA LEU A 55 -3.22 15.65 -2.51
C LEU A 55 -1.89 16.42 -2.58
N VAL A 56 -0.79 15.74 -2.92
CA VAL A 56 0.52 16.38 -3.06
C VAL A 56 0.51 17.42 -4.18
N ARG A 57 -0.12 17.12 -5.33
CA ARG A 57 -0.25 18.07 -6.44
C ARG A 57 -0.94 19.35 -6.01
N GLU A 58 -2.08 19.24 -5.32
CA GLU A 58 -2.85 20.39 -4.86
C GLU A 58 -2.10 21.21 -3.79
N LEU A 59 -1.45 20.53 -2.82
CA LEU A 59 -0.66 21.20 -1.79
C LEU A 59 0.54 21.96 -2.37
N LEU A 60 1.26 21.36 -3.34
CA LEU A 60 2.41 22.00 -3.97
C LEU A 60 2.00 23.09 -4.96
N SER A 61 0.88 22.93 -5.66
CA SER A 61 0.34 23.97 -6.55
C SER A 61 -0.04 25.24 -5.79
N LYS A 62 -0.67 25.10 -4.61
CA LYS A 62 -0.97 26.25 -3.73
C LYS A 62 0.29 26.96 -3.23
N LYS A 63 1.36 26.20 -2.92
CA LYS A 63 2.62 26.77 -2.44
C LYS A 63 3.35 27.63 -3.48
N HIS A 64 3.19 27.33 -4.77
CA HIS A 64 3.78 28.11 -5.86
C HIS A 64 2.98 29.38 -6.23
N SER A 65 1.75 29.49 -5.75
CA SER A 65 0.83 30.59 -6.07
C SER A 65 0.75 31.65 -4.95
N GLN A 66 1.61 31.53 -3.93
CA GLN A 66 1.87 32.50 -2.85
C GLN A 66 3.28 33.05 -3.04
#